data_AF-X1H671-F1
#
_entry.id   AF-X1H671-F1
#
_cell.length_a   1.000
_cell.length_b   1.000
_cell.length_c   1.000
_cell.angle_alpha   90.00
_cell.angle_beta   90.00
_cell.angle_gamma   90.00
#
_symmetry.space_group_name_H-M   'P 1'
#
loop_
_entity.id
_entity.type
_entity.pdbx_description
1 polymer ?
#
loop_
_entity_poly.entity_id
_entity_poly.type
_entity_poly.pdbx_seq_one_letter_code
_entity_poly.pdbx_strand_id
1 'polypeptide(L)'
;MLQVSPVNDRNELRQFIRLPWSIYSDDPAWVPPLILERKEHLSPHNPYFEHARYQSWMAYRDGTAVGRISAQIDQLHLDQYQEKEGFFGMIEAEDNTETFTALFTTAEAWLRDHGMRRVLGPYNLSINQEPGLLVDGFDTPPCVMMGHARPYYGARIEENGYQKAKDLYAYIIDGNFEASAAMQAIVKRAKRRVTIRSFRKSNFEEDLKIIEDIY
;
A
#
# COMPACT_ATOMS: atom_id res chain seq x y z
N MET A 1 23.08 -18.52 2.86
CA MET A 1 21.78 -19.22 2.89
C MET A 1 20.69 -18.21 3.18
N LEU A 2 19.57 -18.25 2.44
CA LEU A 2 18.41 -17.39 2.67
C LEU A 2 17.51 -17.96 3.77
N GLN A 3 17.07 -17.11 4.70
CA GLN A 3 16.14 -17.46 5.78
C GLN A 3 15.05 -16.41 5.87
N VAL A 4 13.79 -16.84 6.05
CA VAL A 4 12.65 -15.95 6.28
C VAL A 4 12.12 -16.19 7.69
N SER A 5 12.03 -15.12 8.48
CA SER A 5 11.61 -15.18 9.88
C SER A 5 10.47 -14.20 10.15
N PRO A 6 9.47 -14.58 10.96
CA PRO A 6 8.40 -13.68 11.37
C PRO A 6 8.95 -12.54 12.24
N VAL A 7 8.36 -11.37 12.10
CA VAL A 7 8.60 -10.21 12.98
C VAL A 7 7.66 -10.32 14.17
N ASN A 8 8.22 -10.54 15.36
CA ASN A 8 7.47 -10.80 16.60
C ASN A 8 7.77 -9.80 17.71
N ASP A 9 8.88 -9.07 17.62
CA ASP A 9 9.26 -8.12 18.67
C ASP A 9 9.54 -6.70 18.17
N ARG A 10 9.75 -5.78 19.13
CA ARG A 10 9.99 -4.36 18.87
C ARG A 10 11.30 -4.09 18.14
N ASN A 11 12.31 -4.94 18.29
CA ASN A 11 13.59 -4.78 17.61
C ASN A 11 13.49 -5.23 16.16
N GLU A 12 12.87 -6.37 15.91
CA GLU A 12 12.56 -6.88 14.56
C GLU A 12 11.65 -5.91 13.81
N LEU A 13 10.63 -5.34 14.47
CA LEU A 13 9.77 -4.32 13.86
C LEU A 13 10.55 -3.07 13.45
N ARG A 14 11.56 -2.66 14.21
CA ARG A 14 12.43 -1.53 13.82
C ARG A 14 13.27 -1.88 12.59
N GLN A 15 13.78 -3.10 12.49
CA GLN A 15 14.52 -3.56 11.31
C GLN A 15 13.59 -3.62 10.09
N PHE A 16 12.38 -4.17 10.26
CA PHE A 16 11.33 -4.21 9.25
C PHE A 16 11.03 -2.82 8.72
N ILE A 17 10.77 -1.82 9.59
CA ILE A 17 10.49 -0.44 9.18
C ILE A 17 11.67 0.17 8.42
N ARG A 18 12.92 -0.12 8.83
CA ARG A 18 14.14 0.53 8.32
C ARG A 18 14.73 -0.08 7.07
N LEU A 19 14.39 -1.31 6.71
CA LEU A 19 14.95 -1.98 5.53
C LEU A 19 14.93 -1.15 4.23
N PRO A 20 13.88 -0.36 3.90
CA PRO A 20 13.87 0.47 2.69
C PRO A 20 15.09 1.38 2.56
N TRP A 21 15.64 1.88 3.67
CA TRP A 21 16.78 2.80 3.63
C TRP A 21 18.03 2.19 2.98
N SER A 22 18.26 0.87 3.12
CA SER A 22 19.35 0.23 2.40
C SER A 22 18.99 -0.06 0.95
N ILE A 23 17.74 -0.40 0.67
CA ILE A 23 17.26 -0.74 -0.68
C ILE A 23 17.22 0.48 -1.59
N TYR A 24 16.90 1.67 -1.09
CA TYR A 24 16.75 2.90 -1.86
C TYR A 24 17.89 3.91 -1.63
N SER A 25 19.00 3.50 -1.02
CA SER A 25 20.08 4.42 -0.60
C SER A 25 20.69 5.27 -1.73
N ASP A 26 20.64 4.77 -2.96
CA ASP A 26 21.12 5.40 -4.20
C ASP A 26 20.00 5.95 -5.09
N ASP A 27 18.73 5.89 -4.65
CA ASP A 27 17.59 6.39 -5.42
C ASP A 27 17.25 7.83 -5.02
N PRO A 28 17.48 8.82 -5.90
CA PRO A 28 17.21 10.23 -5.60
C PRO A 28 15.71 10.57 -5.61
N ALA A 29 14.86 9.75 -6.23
CA ALA A 29 13.41 9.95 -6.26
C ALA A 29 12.74 9.38 -5.00
N TRP A 30 13.40 8.48 -4.28
CA TRP A 30 12.84 7.90 -3.07
C TRP A 30 12.77 8.92 -1.92
N VAL A 31 11.56 9.05 -1.35
CA VAL A 31 11.33 9.87 -0.17
C VAL A 31 11.12 8.94 1.03
N PRO A 32 12.00 8.97 2.04
CA PRO A 32 11.86 8.11 3.20
C PRO A 32 10.62 8.47 4.03
N PRO A 33 9.79 7.48 4.43
CA PRO A 33 8.63 7.75 5.28
C PRO A 33 9.05 8.16 6.69
N LEU A 34 8.17 8.87 7.39
CA LEU A 34 8.41 9.19 8.79
C LEU A 34 8.40 7.91 9.63
N ILE A 35 9.51 7.61 10.31
CA ILE A 35 9.63 6.42 11.16
C ILE A 35 8.56 6.40 12.26
N LEU A 36 8.18 7.57 12.78
CA LEU A 36 7.12 7.69 13.79
C LEU A 36 5.78 7.21 13.24
N GLU A 37 5.38 7.73 12.07
CA GLU A 37 4.15 7.34 11.38
C GLU A 37 4.11 5.83 11.09
N ARG A 38 5.21 5.25 10.61
CA ARG A 38 5.29 3.80 10.37
C ARG A 38 5.13 2.97 11.64
N LYS A 39 5.65 3.45 12.78
CA LYS A 39 5.45 2.80 14.08
C LYS A 39 3.99 2.91 14.54
N GLU A 40 3.35 4.04 14.29
CA GLU A 40 1.93 4.24 14.62
C GLU A 40 1.04 3.35 13.76
N HIS A 41 1.30 3.23 12.45
CA HIS A 41 0.56 2.35 11.55
C HIS A 41 0.66 0.87 11.94
N LEU A 42 1.83 0.42 12.39
CA LEU A 42 2.06 -0.98 12.80
C LEU A 42 1.82 -1.24 14.29
N SER A 43 1.46 -0.20 15.05
CA SER A 43 1.16 -0.29 16.48
C SER A 43 -0.20 -0.96 16.70
N PRO A 44 -0.35 -1.77 17.77
CA PRO A 44 -1.65 -2.34 18.13
C PRO A 44 -2.74 -1.30 18.45
N HIS A 45 -2.37 -0.01 18.60
CA HIS A 45 -3.31 1.09 18.81
C HIS A 45 -3.90 1.66 17.50
N ASN A 46 -3.46 1.20 16.33
CA ASN A 46 -4.06 1.60 15.06
C ASN A 46 -5.49 1.01 14.98
N PRO A 47 -6.56 1.82 14.82
CA PRO A 47 -7.93 1.34 14.73
C PRO A 47 -8.18 0.31 13.62
N TYR A 48 -7.34 0.29 12.58
CA TYR A 48 -7.38 -0.76 11.56
C TYR A 48 -7.34 -2.17 12.16
N PHE A 49 -6.63 -2.37 13.27
CA PHE A 49 -6.51 -3.66 13.94
C PHE A 49 -7.71 -4.05 14.80
N GLU A 50 -8.75 -3.20 14.90
CA GLU A 50 -10.04 -3.59 15.50
C GLU A 50 -10.78 -4.62 14.64
N HIS A 51 -10.52 -4.62 13.33
CA HIS A 51 -11.17 -5.51 12.36
C HIS A 51 -10.19 -6.26 11.45
N ALA A 52 -8.90 -5.89 11.43
CA ALA A 52 -7.90 -6.56 10.64
C ALA A 52 -6.78 -7.18 11.48
N ARG A 53 -6.16 -8.22 10.93
CA ARG A 53 -4.95 -8.82 11.48
C ARG A 53 -3.88 -8.89 10.41
N TYR A 54 -2.62 -8.82 10.82
CA TYR A 54 -1.49 -8.97 9.92
C TYR A 54 -0.39 -9.81 10.54
N GLN A 55 0.46 -10.34 9.66
CA GLN A 55 1.77 -10.84 10.02
C GLN A 55 2.79 -10.23 9.05
N SER A 56 4.02 -10.03 9.52
CA SER A 56 5.13 -9.58 8.69
C SER A 56 6.34 -10.46 8.87
N TRP A 57 7.20 -10.50 7.85
CA TRP A 57 8.40 -11.31 7.80
C TRP A 57 9.58 -10.51 7.24
N MET A 58 10.77 -10.92 7.66
CA MET A 58 12.05 -10.43 7.16
C MET A 58 12.81 -11.59 6.53
N ALA A 59 13.41 -11.35 5.37
CA ALA A 59 14.35 -12.25 4.72
C ALA A 59 15.78 -11.82 5.03
N TYR A 60 16.60 -12.80 5.44
CA TYR A 60 18.02 -12.61 5.75
C TYR A 60 18.87 -13.53 4.87
N ARG A 61 19.90 -12.97 4.24
CA ARG A 61 20.92 -13.69 3.49
C ARG A 61 22.25 -13.51 4.22
N ASP A 62 22.78 -14.59 4.76
CA ASP A 62 24.05 -14.61 5.49
C ASP A 62 24.09 -13.57 6.65
N GLY A 63 22.97 -13.46 7.37
CA GLY A 63 22.78 -12.54 8.49
C GLY A 63 22.42 -11.09 8.10
N THR A 64 22.44 -10.76 6.81
CA THR A 64 22.07 -9.44 6.31
C THR A 64 20.60 -9.42 5.91
N ALA A 65 19.85 -8.41 6.35
CA ALA A 65 18.47 -8.23 5.92
C ALA A 65 18.41 -7.84 4.43
N VAL A 66 17.74 -8.65 3.62
CA VAL A 66 17.67 -8.50 2.15
C VAL A 66 16.25 -8.35 1.62
N GLY A 67 15.23 -8.53 2.46
CA GLY A 67 13.85 -8.35 2.06
C GLY A 67 12.86 -8.36 3.22
N ARG A 68 11.64 -7.90 2.96
CA ARG A 68 10.51 -7.90 3.90
C ARG A 68 9.19 -8.00 3.14
N ILE A 69 8.17 -8.53 3.81
CA ILE A 69 6.79 -8.56 3.31
C ILE A 69 5.82 -8.58 4.49
N SER A 70 4.62 -8.06 4.30
CA SER A 70 3.49 -8.27 5.20
C SER A 70 2.32 -8.92 4.47
N ALA A 71 1.50 -9.65 5.23
CA ALA A 71 0.23 -10.19 4.79
C ALA A 71 -0.87 -9.78 5.78
N GLN A 72 -2.04 -9.43 5.27
CA GLN A 72 -3.16 -8.93 6.09
C GLN A 72 -4.47 -9.60 5.70
N ILE A 73 -5.37 -9.68 6.68
CA ILE A 73 -6.76 -10.11 6.51
C ILE A 73 -7.63 -9.06 7.19
N ASP A 74 -8.54 -8.46 6.43
CA ASP A 74 -9.48 -7.44 6.90
C ASP A 74 -10.90 -8.04 6.99
N GLN A 75 -11.43 -8.14 8.21
CA GLN A 75 -12.76 -8.71 8.44
C GLN A 75 -13.87 -7.88 7.79
N LEU A 76 -13.75 -6.56 7.74
CA LEU A 76 -14.76 -5.71 7.08
C LEU A 76 -14.83 -5.99 5.58
N HIS A 77 -13.67 -6.20 4.95
CA HIS A 77 -13.62 -6.61 3.54
C HIS A 77 -14.28 -7.99 3.34
N LEU A 78 -13.95 -8.97 4.19
CA LEU A 78 -14.54 -10.30 4.10
C LEU A 78 -16.06 -10.28 4.28
N ASP A 79 -16.58 -9.47 5.21
CA ASP A 79 -18.00 -9.36 5.50
C ASP A 79 -18.77 -8.67 4.34
N GLN A 80 -18.16 -7.67 3.71
CA GLN A 80 -18.76 -6.91 2.62
C GLN A 80 -18.76 -7.68 1.29
N TYR A 81 -17.62 -8.28 0.91
CA TYR A 81 -17.46 -8.88 -0.42
C TYR A 81 -17.65 -10.40 -0.42
N GLN A 82 -17.64 -11.05 0.76
CA GLN A 82 -17.72 -12.52 0.92
C GLN A 82 -16.70 -13.31 0.09
N GLU A 83 -15.67 -12.63 -0.40
CA GLU A 83 -14.52 -13.23 -1.05
C GLU A 83 -13.52 -13.67 0.01
N LYS A 84 -12.94 -14.86 -0.13
CA LYS A 84 -11.84 -15.32 0.74
C LYS A 84 -10.53 -14.66 0.28
N GLU A 85 -10.51 -13.34 0.21
CA GLU A 85 -9.39 -12.53 -0.27
C GLU A 85 -8.56 -12.03 0.92
N GLY A 86 -7.25 -12.25 0.84
CA GLY A 86 -6.27 -11.65 1.72
C GLY A 86 -5.39 -10.65 0.96
N PHE A 87 -4.59 -9.91 1.69
CA PHE A 87 -3.74 -8.88 1.12
C PHE A 87 -2.27 -9.12 1.42
N PHE A 88 -1.39 -8.68 0.51
CA PHE A 88 0.03 -8.52 0.79
C PHE A 88 0.43 -7.05 0.72
N GLY A 89 1.50 -6.68 1.40
CA GLY A 89 2.02 -5.32 1.36
C GLY A 89 3.43 -5.20 1.90
N MET A 90 3.90 -3.96 2.00
CA MET A 90 5.22 -3.55 2.50
C MET A 90 6.36 -4.37 1.91
N ILE A 91 6.16 -4.90 0.71
CA ILE A 91 7.13 -5.73 -0.01
C ILE A 91 8.34 -4.86 -0.32
N GLU A 92 9.51 -5.30 0.12
CA GLU A 92 10.78 -4.70 -0.26
C GLU A 92 11.82 -5.81 -0.35
N ALA A 93 12.68 -5.80 -1.36
CA ALA A 93 13.79 -6.73 -1.43
C ALA A 93 14.87 -6.26 -2.40
N GLU A 94 16.08 -6.80 -2.25
CA GLU A 94 17.10 -6.77 -3.30
C GLU A 94 16.57 -7.40 -4.61
N ASP A 95 17.12 -7.01 -5.76
CA ASP A 95 16.73 -7.56 -7.07
C ASP A 95 17.16 -9.02 -7.22
N ASN A 96 16.41 -9.93 -6.59
CA ASN A 96 16.74 -11.35 -6.50
C ASN A 96 15.46 -12.20 -6.44
N THR A 97 15.28 -13.07 -7.44
CA THR A 97 14.12 -13.97 -7.53
C THR A 97 13.96 -14.86 -6.30
N GLU A 98 15.05 -15.44 -5.77
CA GLU A 98 14.98 -16.33 -4.60
C GLU A 98 14.42 -15.58 -3.38
N THR A 99 14.84 -14.32 -3.17
CA THR A 99 14.36 -13.48 -2.07
C THR A 99 12.87 -13.20 -2.20
N PHE A 100 12.41 -12.77 -3.39
CA PHE A 100 10.99 -12.51 -3.65
C PHE A 100 10.14 -13.78 -3.48
N THR A 101 10.56 -14.90 -4.07
CA THR A 101 9.83 -16.17 -3.97
C THR A 101 9.72 -16.67 -2.54
N ALA A 102 10.78 -16.57 -1.73
CA ALA A 102 10.71 -16.96 -0.33
C ALA A 102 9.74 -16.09 0.48
N LEU A 103 9.72 -14.77 0.24
CA LEU A 103 8.80 -13.83 0.90
C LEU A 103 7.35 -14.12 0.52
N PHE A 104 7.05 -14.20 -0.77
CA PHE A 104 5.69 -14.46 -1.27
C PHE A 104 5.16 -15.82 -0.82
N THR A 105 5.96 -16.88 -0.95
CA THR A 105 5.58 -18.22 -0.48
C THR A 105 5.21 -18.21 1.01
N THR A 106 5.98 -17.47 1.83
CA THR A 106 5.73 -17.36 3.27
C THR A 106 4.44 -16.62 3.58
N ALA A 107 4.22 -15.46 2.94
CA ALA A 107 3.01 -14.66 3.10
C ALA A 107 1.76 -15.42 2.63
N GLU A 108 1.83 -16.09 1.48
CA GLU A 108 0.73 -16.88 0.92
C GLU A 108 0.40 -18.11 1.75
N ALA A 109 1.41 -18.80 2.30
CA ALA A 109 1.18 -19.91 3.21
C ALA A 109 0.40 -19.44 4.44
N TRP A 110 0.78 -18.32 5.05
CA TRP A 110 0.04 -17.75 6.16
C TRP A 110 -1.39 -17.38 5.78
N LEU A 111 -1.61 -16.73 4.63
CA LEU A 111 -2.96 -16.40 4.15
C LEU A 111 -3.82 -17.66 3.94
N ARG A 112 -3.24 -18.70 3.33
CA ARG A 112 -3.90 -19.98 3.08
C ARG A 112 -4.27 -20.71 4.36
N ASP A 113 -3.38 -20.72 5.35
CA ASP A 113 -3.62 -21.32 6.66
C ASP A 113 -4.77 -20.62 7.41
N HIS A 114 -5.00 -19.33 7.10
CA HIS A 114 -6.12 -18.55 7.60
C HIS A 114 -7.36 -18.58 6.68
N GLY A 115 -7.39 -19.50 5.72
CA GLY A 115 -8.56 -19.79 4.88
C GLY A 115 -8.73 -18.86 3.68
N MET A 116 -7.77 -17.99 3.39
CA MET A 116 -7.80 -17.15 2.19
C MET A 116 -7.47 -18.00 0.96
N ARG A 117 -8.10 -17.66 -0.16
CA ARG A 117 -8.01 -18.34 -1.46
C ARG A 117 -7.54 -17.45 -2.59
N ARG A 118 -7.55 -16.14 -2.37
CA ARG A 118 -7.09 -15.13 -3.31
C ARG A 118 -6.21 -14.13 -2.55
N VAL A 119 -5.21 -13.60 -3.23
CA VAL A 119 -4.33 -12.57 -2.67
C VAL A 119 -4.32 -11.37 -3.61
N LEU A 120 -4.49 -10.17 -3.06
CA LEU A 120 -4.42 -8.91 -3.78
C LEU A 120 -3.41 -7.96 -3.12
N GLY A 121 -2.77 -7.11 -3.90
CA GLY A 121 -1.85 -6.11 -3.35
C GLY A 121 -0.94 -5.49 -4.41
N PRO A 122 0.05 -4.69 -3.97
CA PRO A 122 0.34 -4.42 -2.57
C PRO A 122 -0.65 -3.43 -1.93
N TYR A 123 -1.05 -3.70 -0.68
CA TYR A 123 -1.65 -2.74 0.24
C TYR A 123 -0.80 -2.69 1.51
N ASN A 124 -0.20 -1.54 1.81
CA ASN A 124 0.52 -1.36 3.07
C ASN A 124 -0.51 -1.22 4.21
N LEU A 125 -1.13 -2.34 4.61
CA LEU A 125 -2.29 -2.48 5.51
C LEU A 125 -3.65 -2.24 4.82
N SER A 126 -4.06 -0.98 4.62
CA SER A 126 -5.38 -0.63 4.10
C SER A 126 -5.31 0.03 2.72
N ILE A 127 -6.37 -0.10 1.92
CA ILE A 127 -6.53 0.63 0.66
C ILE A 127 -6.49 2.16 0.85
N ASN A 128 -6.86 2.64 2.04
CA ASN A 128 -6.83 4.06 2.41
C ASN A 128 -5.47 4.49 2.98
N GLN A 129 -4.43 3.65 2.90
CA GLN A 129 -3.06 4.01 3.24
C GLN A 129 -2.21 4.14 1.97
N GLU A 130 -1.27 3.24 1.72
CA GLU A 130 -0.46 3.23 0.50
C GLU A 130 -0.83 1.99 -0.34
N PRO A 131 -1.75 2.14 -1.31
CA PRO A 131 -2.09 1.08 -2.23
C PRO A 131 -1.27 1.13 -3.52
N GLY A 132 -1.05 -0.04 -4.11
CA GLY A 132 -0.47 -0.18 -5.43
C GLY A 132 1.05 -0.16 -5.45
N LEU A 133 1.58 -0.55 -6.61
CA LEU A 133 3.00 -0.61 -6.91
C LEU A 133 3.34 0.46 -7.93
N LEU A 134 4.45 1.19 -7.73
CA LEU A 134 5.00 2.06 -8.77
C LEU A 134 5.50 1.20 -9.95
N VAL A 135 4.89 1.39 -11.12
CA VAL A 135 5.23 0.65 -12.35
C VAL A 135 5.68 1.55 -13.50
N ASP A 136 5.51 2.87 -13.34
CA ASP A 136 5.95 3.91 -14.27
C ASP A 136 6.18 5.22 -13.48
N GLY A 137 7.01 6.14 -14.01
CA GLY A 137 7.32 7.43 -13.36
C GLY A 137 8.38 7.35 -12.25
N PHE A 138 9.33 6.39 -12.35
CA PHE A 138 10.39 6.14 -11.36
C PHE A 138 11.34 7.33 -11.09
N ASP A 139 11.32 8.34 -11.95
CA ASP A 139 12.12 9.56 -11.88
C ASP A 139 11.45 10.69 -11.07
N THR A 140 10.24 10.44 -10.54
CA THR A 140 9.49 11.42 -9.75
C THR A 140 9.30 10.95 -8.31
N PRO A 141 9.39 11.86 -7.31
CA PRO A 141 9.06 11.53 -5.93
C PRO A 141 7.58 11.11 -5.77
N PRO A 142 7.28 10.15 -4.87
CA PRO A 142 5.89 9.79 -4.58
C PRO A 142 5.15 10.96 -3.94
N CYS A 143 3.85 11.08 -4.22
CA CYS A 143 2.98 11.99 -3.48
C CYS A 143 2.57 11.37 -2.14
N VAL A 144 1.99 12.19 -1.26
CA VAL A 144 1.44 11.72 0.03
C VAL A 144 0.49 10.54 -0.20
N MET A 145 0.65 9.48 0.60
CA MET A 145 -0.12 8.23 0.52
C MET A 145 0.12 7.38 -0.74
N MET A 146 1.18 7.65 -1.50
CA MET A 146 1.64 6.77 -2.58
C MET A 146 2.89 5.99 -2.15
N GLY A 147 2.96 4.72 -2.55
CA GLY A 147 4.17 3.92 -2.43
C GLY A 147 5.25 4.35 -3.42
N HIS A 148 6.47 3.85 -3.22
CA HIS A 148 7.59 3.91 -4.17
C HIS A 148 8.06 2.49 -4.44
N ALA A 149 8.69 2.25 -5.60
CA ALA A 149 9.27 0.94 -5.93
C ALA A 149 10.44 1.09 -6.90
N ARG A 150 11.36 0.11 -6.90
CA ARG A 150 12.38 0.01 -7.95
C ARG A 150 11.77 -0.59 -9.24
N PRO A 151 12.33 -0.31 -10.43
CA PRO A 151 11.81 -0.81 -11.70
C PRO A 151 11.67 -2.34 -11.81
N TYR A 152 12.47 -3.10 -11.06
CA TYR A 152 12.41 -4.57 -11.10
C TYR A 152 11.23 -5.17 -10.31
N TYR A 153 10.55 -4.40 -9.45
CA TYR A 153 9.53 -4.96 -8.55
C TYR A 153 8.36 -5.58 -9.31
N GLY A 154 7.89 -4.92 -10.38
CA GLY A 154 6.78 -5.43 -11.20
C GLY A 154 7.06 -6.84 -11.72
N ALA A 155 8.20 -7.00 -12.40
CA ALA A 155 8.63 -8.29 -12.93
C ALA A 155 8.84 -9.34 -11.82
N ARG A 156 9.47 -8.96 -10.69
CA ARG A 156 9.68 -9.88 -9.56
C ARG A 156 8.38 -10.34 -8.90
N ILE A 157 7.35 -9.51 -8.89
CA ILE A 157 6.03 -9.88 -8.38
C ILE A 157 5.32 -10.81 -9.38
N GLU A 158 5.39 -10.50 -10.68
CA GLU A 158 4.81 -11.34 -11.74
C GLU A 158 5.46 -12.73 -11.83
N GLU A 159 6.77 -12.84 -11.56
CA GLU A 159 7.49 -14.12 -11.45
C GLU A 159 6.90 -15.07 -10.38
N ASN A 160 6.17 -14.52 -9.40
CA ASN A 160 5.48 -15.28 -8.36
C ASN A 160 4.01 -15.58 -8.70
N GLY A 161 3.60 -15.38 -9.95
CA GLY A 161 2.26 -15.73 -10.44
C GLY A 161 1.19 -14.65 -10.25
N TYR A 162 1.57 -13.47 -9.74
CA TYR A 162 0.67 -12.33 -9.65
C TYR A 162 0.39 -11.73 -11.03
N GLN A 163 -0.81 -11.17 -11.19
CA GLN A 163 -1.23 -10.48 -12.40
C GLN A 163 -1.79 -9.12 -12.05
N LYS A 164 -1.65 -8.18 -12.97
CA LYS A 164 -2.16 -6.82 -12.83
C LYS A 164 -3.67 -6.82 -12.61
N ALA A 165 -4.11 -6.17 -11.52
CA ALA A 165 -5.53 -6.03 -11.19
C ALA A 165 -6.14 -4.72 -11.68
N LYS A 166 -5.46 -3.59 -11.48
CA LYS A 166 -5.96 -2.25 -11.84
C LYS A 166 -4.81 -1.25 -11.96
N ASP A 167 -4.98 -0.25 -12.82
CA ASP A 167 -4.12 0.94 -12.89
C ASP A 167 -4.59 2.04 -11.93
N LEU A 168 -3.64 2.61 -11.20
CA LEU A 168 -3.83 3.83 -10.40
C LEU A 168 -3.04 4.95 -11.07
N TYR A 169 -3.73 5.96 -11.58
CA TYR A 169 -3.10 7.10 -12.25
C TYR A 169 -2.98 8.26 -11.28
N ALA A 170 -1.77 8.84 -11.22
CA ALA A 170 -1.52 10.10 -10.54
C ALA A 170 -1.11 11.15 -11.58
N TYR A 171 -1.60 12.38 -11.40
CA TYR A 171 -1.28 13.51 -12.27
C TYR A 171 -0.83 14.69 -11.43
N ILE A 172 0.25 15.32 -11.86
CA ILE A 172 0.68 16.62 -11.33
C ILE A 172 0.07 17.69 -12.24
N ILE A 173 -0.69 18.61 -11.64
CA ILE A 173 -1.30 19.73 -12.34
C ILE A 173 -0.76 21.01 -11.70
N ASP A 174 -0.21 21.91 -12.51
CA ASP A 174 0.26 23.19 -12.03
C ASP A 174 -0.87 24.07 -11.49
N GLY A 175 -0.56 24.90 -10.50
CA GLY A 175 -1.55 25.80 -9.89
C GLY A 175 -2.11 26.86 -10.86
N ASN A 176 -1.42 27.13 -11.97
CA ASN A 176 -1.86 28.02 -13.04
C ASN A 176 -2.54 27.28 -14.21
N PHE A 177 -2.90 26.01 -14.02
CA PHE A 177 -3.55 25.22 -15.06
C PHE A 177 -4.83 25.88 -15.57
N GLU A 178 -4.87 26.09 -16.90
CA GLU A 178 -6.05 26.58 -17.58
C GLU A 178 -6.82 25.42 -18.24
N ALA A 179 -8.06 25.20 -17.79
CA ALA A 179 -8.92 24.18 -18.36
C ALA A 179 -9.20 24.47 -19.84
N SER A 180 -9.00 23.46 -20.70
CA SER A 180 -9.32 23.56 -22.13
C SER A 180 -10.80 23.89 -22.38
N ALA A 181 -11.13 24.42 -23.56
CA ALA A 181 -12.51 24.70 -23.95
C ALA A 181 -13.43 23.47 -23.81
N ALA A 182 -12.91 22.27 -24.09
CA ALA A 182 -13.62 21.01 -23.91
C ALA A 182 -13.92 20.72 -22.42
N MET A 183 -12.93 20.88 -21.54
CA MET A 183 -13.11 20.71 -20.09
C MET A 183 -14.11 21.74 -19.53
N GLN A 184 -14.01 22.99 -19.95
CA GLN A 184 -14.96 24.04 -19.53
C GLN A 184 -16.40 23.71 -19.96
N ALA A 185 -16.60 23.18 -21.17
CA ALA A 185 -17.91 22.74 -21.64
C ALA A 185 -18.48 21.59 -20.79
N ILE A 186 -17.65 20.62 -20.40
CA ILE A 186 -18.03 19.52 -19.50
C ILE A 186 -18.44 20.05 -18.13
N VAL A 187 -17.62 20.93 -17.53
CA VAL A 187 -17.92 21.55 -16.23
C VAL A 187 -19.24 22.33 -16.27
N LYS A 188 -19.48 23.11 -17.33
CA LYS A 188 -20.73 23.87 -17.50
C LYS A 188 -21.96 22.97 -17.57
N ARG A 189 -21.84 21.80 -18.21
CA ARG A 189 -22.93 20.80 -18.28
C ARG A 189 -23.16 20.13 -16.92
N ALA A 190 -22.08 19.76 -16.22
CA ALA A 190 -22.14 19.11 -14.91
C ALA A 190 -22.78 20.02 -13.84
N LYS A 191 -22.46 21.33 -13.84
CA LYS A 191 -23.03 22.32 -12.91
C LYS A 191 -24.57 22.44 -12.96
N ARG A 192 -25.23 21.93 -14.00
CA ARG A 192 -26.70 21.88 -14.07
C ARG A 192 -27.32 20.75 -13.23
N ARG A 193 -26.51 19.78 -12.81
CA ARG A 193 -26.94 18.56 -12.10
C ARG A 193 -26.24 18.37 -10.76
N VAL A 194 -25.08 19.01 -10.57
CA VAL A 194 -24.23 18.84 -9.40
C VAL A 194 -24.03 20.19 -8.73
N THR A 195 -24.32 20.25 -7.43
CA THR A 195 -23.99 21.38 -6.56
C THR A 195 -22.72 21.05 -5.79
N ILE A 196 -21.65 21.80 -6.04
CA ILE A 196 -20.43 21.73 -5.24
C ILE A 196 -20.55 22.75 -4.12
N ARG A 197 -20.38 22.31 -2.87
CA ARG A 197 -20.39 23.15 -1.69
C ARG A 197 -19.20 22.84 -0.80
N SER A 198 -18.78 23.80 0.01
CA SER A 198 -17.77 23.58 1.04
C SER A 198 -18.35 22.78 2.22
N PHE A 199 -17.45 22.16 2.98
CA PHE A 199 -17.75 21.52 4.25
C PHE A 199 -18.26 22.57 5.27
N ARG A 200 -19.39 22.27 5.92
CA ARG A 200 -20.09 23.16 6.86
C ARG A 200 -19.66 22.86 8.28
N LYS A 201 -18.76 23.67 8.83
CA LYS A 201 -18.31 23.53 10.23
C LYS A 201 -19.47 23.60 11.25
N SER A 202 -20.51 24.37 10.97
CA SER A 202 -21.71 24.46 11.83
C SER A 202 -22.58 23.19 11.83
N ASN A 203 -22.45 22.36 10.80
CA ASN A 203 -23.22 21.13 10.60
C ASN A 203 -22.24 19.95 10.46
N PHE A 204 -21.24 19.91 11.33
CA PHE A 204 -20.11 18.98 11.24
C PHE A 204 -20.55 17.51 11.16
N GLU A 205 -21.42 17.08 12.07
CA GLU A 205 -21.90 15.69 12.11
C GLU A 205 -22.72 15.29 10.88
N GLU A 206 -23.53 16.22 10.35
CA GLU A 206 -24.33 15.98 9.15
C GLU A 206 -23.42 15.79 7.93
N ASP A 207 -22.43 16.66 7.77
CA ASP A 207 -21.47 16.56 6.68
C ASP A 207 -20.57 15.32 6.82
N LEU A 208 -20.21 14.90 8.04
CA LEU A 208 -19.49 13.64 8.26
C LEU A 208 -20.33 12.43 7.84
N LYS A 209 -21.60 12.36 8.24
CA LYS A 209 -22.50 11.25 7.85
C LYS A 209 -22.68 11.16 6.34
N ILE A 210 -22.74 12.29 5.65
CA ILE A 210 -22.80 12.31 4.18
C ILE A 210 -21.51 11.73 3.57
N ILE A 211 -20.35 12.04 4.15
CA ILE A 211 -19.08 11.47 3.68
C ILE A 211 -19.05 9.96 3.95
N GLU A 212 -19.45 9.52 5.14
CA GLU A 212 -19.55 8.11 5.52
C GLU A 212 -20.54 7.32 4.64
N ASP A 213 -21.63 7.92 4.17
CA ASP A 213 -22.58 7.25 3.26
C ASP A 213 -22.02 7.05 1.84
N ILE A 214 -21.07 7.90 1.43
CA ILE A 214 -20.44 7.85 0.10
C ILE A 214 -19.30 6.81 0.05
N TYR A 215 -18.61 6.59 1.17
CA TYR A 215 -17.42 5.75 1.28
C TYR A 215 -17.73 4.38 1.89
#